data_AF-A0A6H2A0A1-F1
#
_entry.id   AF-A0A6H2A0A1-F1
#
_cell.length_a   1.000
_cell.length_b   1.000
_cell.length_c   1.000
_cell.angle_alpha   90.00
_cell.angle_beta   90.00
_cell.angle_gamma   90.00
#
_symmetry.space_group_name_H-M   'P 1'
#
loop_
_entity.id
_entity.type
_entity.pdbx_description
1 polymer ?
#
loop_
_entity_poly.entity_id
_entity_poly.type
_entity_poly.pdbx_seq_one_letter_code
_entity_poly.pdbx_strand_id
1 'polypeptide(L)'
;MVDSELKLDILVHRHGYFKDKVKAPLMKSVDFISCGKFGYVMAVWHAFQIVRLCMKYPEPTRENCKNPDSIVMLDTFEEFFKWERNEYRDPFFKLVRRIVVGTLEHCDYDSQRISWFLMKLTNAYMEGRWKPHLPCTPFTNWDDPEVIKAKEEAIEETVMELLRR
;
A
#
# COMPACT_ATOMS: atom_id res chain seq x y z
N MET A 1 -24.91 2.99 -28.12
CA MET A 1 -24.10 4.11 -27.60
C MET A 1 -24.52 4.39 -26.16
N VAL A 2 -23.88 3.72 -25.19
CA VAL A 2 -23.86 4.22 -23.81
C VAL A 2 -22.50 4.85 -23.66
N ASP A 3 -22.50 6.17 -23.67
CA ASP A 3 -21.35 7.00 -23.40
C ASP A 3 -20.86 6.67 -21.97
N SER A 4 -19.89 5.77 -21.84
CA SER A 4 -19.20 5.52 -20.57
C SER A 4 -18.13 6.57 -20.31
N GLU A 5 -18.31 7.78 -20.85
CA GLU A 5 -17.64 8.94 -20.33
C GLU A 5 -17.96 9.01 -18.85
N LEU A 6 -16.94 8.74 -18.04
CA LEU A 6 -16.99 8.88 -16.61
C LEU A 6 -17.22 10.37 -16.33
N LYS A 7 -18.50 10.77 -16.30
CA LYS A 7 -18.88 12.18 -16.31
C LYS A 7 -18.23 12.89 -15.12
N LEU A 8 -17.76 14.11 -15.36
CA LEU A 8 -16.98 14.89 -14.39
C LEU A 8 -17.72 15.05 -13.05
N ASP A 9 -19.04 15.12 -13.07
CA ASP A 9 -19.92 15.14 -11.90
C ASP A 9 -19.82 13.87 -11.05
N ILE A 10 -19.75 12.68 -11.66
CA ILE A 10 -19.55 11.41 -10.96
C ILE A 10 -18.17 11.38 -10.29
N LEU A 11 -17.13 11.87 -10.97
CA LEU A 11 -15.79 11.98 -10.40
C LEU A 11 -15.73 12.95 -9.22
N VAL A 12 -16.33 14.13 -9.37
CA VAL A 12 -16.43 15.14 -8.31
C VAL A 12 -17.20 14.59 -7.12
N HIS A 13 -18.31 13.89 -7.36
CA HIS A 13 -19.10 13.26 -6.29
C HIS A 13 -18.32 12.16 -5.57
N ARG A 14 -17.64 11.25 -6.30
CA ARG A 14 -16.78 10.21 -5.72
C ARG A 14 -15.63 10.80 -4.94
N HIS A 15 -15.00 11.86 -5.45
CA HIS A 15 -13.93 12.57 -4.75
C HIS A 15 -14.44 13.21 -3.46
N GLY A 16 -15.58 13.91 -3.50
CA GLY A 16 -16.22 14.49 -2.33
C GLY A 16 -16.58 13.43 -1.29
N TYR A 17 -17.19 12.32 -1.71
CA TYR A 17 -17.49 11.19 -0.83
C TYR A 17 -16.22 10.63 -0.19
N PHE A 18 -15.17 10.36 -0.98
CA PHE A 18 -13.92 9.84 -0.46
C PHE A 18 -13.28 10.81 0.55
N LYS A 19 -13.25 12.11 0.23
CA LYS A 19 -12.70 13.15 1.11
C LYS A 19 -13.49 13.22 2.43
N ASP A 20 -14.80 13.32 2.37
CA ASP A 20 -15.63 13.71 3.51
C ASP A 20 -16.12 12.51 4.34
N LYS A 21 -16.31 11.34 3.71
CA LYS A 21 -16.89 10.14 4.34
C LYS A 21 -15.89 9.03 4.60
N VAL A 22 -14.74 9.02 3.90
CA VAL A 22 -13.70 7.99 4.11
C VAL A 22 -12.46 8.62 4.75
N LYS A 23 -11.80 9.55 4.05
CA LYS A 23 -10.55 10.15 4.50
C LYS A 23 -10.75 10.98 5.77
N ALA A 24 -11.71 11.90 5.80
CA ALA A 24 -11.91 12.74 6.99
C ALA A 24 -12.19 11.93 8.26
N PRO A 25 -13.06 10.89 8.28
CA PRO A 25 -13.21 10.02 9.43
C PRO A 25 -11.95 9.22 9.80
N LEU A 26 -11.20 8.70 8.82
CA LEU A 26 -9.94 8.00 9.08
C LEU A 26 -8.85 8.92 9.64
N MET A 27 -8.91 10.22 9.34
CA MET A 27 -8.02 11.23 9.90
C MET A 27 -8.50 11.75 11.26
N LYS A 28 -9.80 11.59 11.60
CA LYS A 28 -10.38 11.99 12.89
C LYS A 28 -9.98 11.07 14.05
N SER A 29 -9.61 9.81 13.77
CA SER A 29 -9.09 8.89 14.80
C SER A 29 -7.66 9.23 15.24
N VAL A 30 -7.01 10.20 14.58
CA VAL A 30 -5.70 10.70 14.97
C VAL A 30 -5.92 11.97 15.82
N ASP A 31 -6.23 11.80 17.10
CA ASP A 31 -6.38 12.89 18.09
C ASP A 31 -5.15 13.82 18.16
N PHE A 32 -4.04 13.37 17.60
CA PHE A 32 -2.82 14.12 17.42
C PHE A 32 -2.96 15.36 16.51
N ILE A 33 -3.82 15.32 15.48
CA ILE A 33 -4.03 16.44 14.53
C ILE A 33 -5.16 17.36 15.03
N SER A 34 -6.01 16.89 15.94
CA SER A 34 -7.11 17.67 16.51
C SER A 34 -6.63 18.69 17.57
N CYS A 35 -5.35 18.67 17.99
CA CYS A 35 -4.73 19.68 18.88
C CYS A 35 -4.48 21.06 18.21
N GLY A 36 -5.18 21.40 17.13
CA GLY A 36 -5.02 22.67 16.42
C GLY A 36 -3.62 22.86 15.85
N LYS A 37 -3.08 24.10 15.92
CA LYS A 37 -1.74 24.44 15.36
C LYS A 37 -0.61 23.58 15.93
N PHE A 38 -0.73 23.11 17.17
CA PHE A 38 0.28 22.27 17.82
C PHE A 38 0.33 20.86 17.23
N GLY A 39 -0.81 20.29 16.84
CA GLY A 39 -0.88 18.99 16.17
C GLY A 39 -0.14 18.96 14.84
N TYR A 40 -0.23 20.03 14.06
CA TYR A 40 0.54 20.17 12.81
C TYR A 40 2.06 20.25 13.06
N VAL A 41 2.50 21.01 14.07
CA VAL A 41 3.93 21.08 14.45
C VAL A 41 4.44 19.70 14.86
N MET A 42 3.66 18.98 15.67
CA MET A 42 4.02 17.64 16.11
C MET A 42 4.04 16.64 14.95
N ALA A 43 3.13 16.75 13.97
CA ALA A 43 3.15 15.92 12.76
C ALA A 43 4.38 16.18 11.89
N VAL A 44 4.73 17.45 11.67
CA VAL A 44 5.96 17.84 10.98
C VAL A 44 7.18 17.32 11.73
N TRP A 45 7.20 17.42 13.06
CA TRP A 45 8.27 16.88 13.89
C TRP A 45 8.43 15.36 13.74
N HIS A 46 7.33 14.59 13.78
CA HIS A 46 7.39 13.14 13.58
C HIS A 46 7.85 12.77 12.18
N ALA A 47 7.35 13.45 11.14
CA ALA A 47 7.84 13.27 9.79
C ALA A 47 9.35 13.55 9.69
N PHE A 48 9.83 14.63 10.31
CA PHE A 48 11.25 14.94 10.39
C PHE A 48 12.06 13.86 11.12
N GLN A 49 11.56 13.33 12.25
CA GLN A 49 12.22 12.23 12.96
C GLN A 49 12.28 10.97 12.09
N ILE A 50 11.19 10.62 11.40
CA ILE A 50 11.18 9.47 10.48
C ILE A 50 12.24 9.65 9.39
N VAL A 51 12.28 10.81 8.72
CA VAL A 51 13.27 11.11 7.68
C VAL A 51 14.69 11.03 8.24
N ARG A 52 14.94 11.67 9.40
CA ARG A 52 16.25 11.66 10.06
C ARG A 52 16.70 10.24 10.42
N LEU A 53 15.81 9.43 10.97
CA LEU A 53 16.13 8.04 11.34
C LEU A 53 16.41 7.20 10.10
N CYS A 54 15.65 7.40 9.02
CA CYS A 54 15.92 6.73 7.74
C CYS A 54 17.27 7.13 7.14
N MET A 55 17.67 8.39 7.24
CA MET A 55 18.99 8.80 6.78
C MET A 55 20.14 8.29 7.68
N LYS A 56 19.87 8.07 8.98
CA LYS A 56 20.88 7.67 9.95
C LYS A 56 21.21 6.19 9.90
N TYR A 57 20.20 5.33 9.82
CA TYR A 57 20.41 3.88 9.84
C TYR A 57 20.72 3.35 8.44
N PRO A 58 21.37 2.19 8.29
CA PRO A 58 21.56 1.55 6.98
C PRO A 58 20.24 0.97 6.44
N GLU A 59 20.14 0.76 5.13
CA GLU A 59 18.99 0.06 4.54
C GLU A 59 19.02 -1.42 4.96
N PRO A 60 17.87 -2.06 5.18
CA PRO A 60 17.85 -3.47 5.50
C PRO A 60 18.29 -4.29 4.28
N THR A 61 19.26 -5.17 4.49
CA THR A 61 19.80 -6.11 3.50
C THR A 61 19.83 -7.51 4.11
N ARG A 62 19.91 -8.54 3.27
CA ARG A 62 20.08 -9.92 3.74
C ARG A 62 21.31 -10.10 4.65
N GLU A 63 22.35 -9.29 4.47
CA GLU A 63 23.58 -9.36 5.27
C GLU A 63 23.44 -8.77 6.68
N ASN A 64 22.57 -7.78 6.85
CA ASN A 64 22.40 -7.07 8.12
C ASN A 64 21.11 -7.40 8.88
N CYS A 65 20.26 -8.26 8.32
CA CYS A 65 19.05 -8.79 8.95
C CYS A 65 19.29 -10.22 9.44
N LYS A 66 18.87 -10.52 10.68
CA LYS A 66 19.07 -11.84 11.32
C LYS A 66 17.76 -12.58 11.55
N ASN A 67 16.64 -11.87 11.63
CA ASN A 67 15.34 -12.47 11.87
C ASN A 67 14.81 -13.12 10.58
N PRO A 68 14.42 -14.41 10.59
CA PRO A 68 13.84 -15.08 9.42
C PRO A 68 12.63 -14.36 8.83
N ASP A 69 11.74 -13.79 9.67
CA ASP A 69 10.55 -13.08 9.21
C ASP A 69 10.92 -11.80 8.44
N SER A 70 11.97 -11.11 8.89
CA SER A 70 12.53 -9.96 8.17
C SER A 70 13.04 -10.34 6.80
N ILE A 71 13.69 -11.51 6.66
CA ILE A 71 14.18 -12.00 5.37
C ILE A 71 13.01 -12.28 4.42
N VAL A 72 11.95 -12.95 4.88
CA VAL A 72 10.74 -13.18 4.06
C VAL A 72 10.14 -11.85 3.60
N MET A 73 10.07 -10.86 4.49
CA MET A 73 9.55 -9.54 4.17
C MET A 73 10.45 -8.81 3.15
N LEU A 74 11.78 -8.87 3.34
CA LEU A 74 12.77 -8.34 2.40
C LEU A 74 12.59 -8.91 1.01
N ASP A 75 12.48 -10.23 0.90
CA ASP A 75 12.32 -10.95 -0.37
C ASP A 75 11.03 -10.54 -1.08
N THR A 76 9.96 -10.35 -0.31
CA THR A 76 8.67 -9.87 -0.82
C THR A 76 8.78 -8.43 -1.36
N PHE A 77 9.53 -7.55 -0.68
CA PHE A 77 9.79 -6.21 -1.18
C PHE A 77 10.70 -6.22 -2.41
N GLU A 78 11.70 -7.09 -2.47
CA GLU A 78 12.56 -7.25 -3.65
C GLU A 78 11.74 -7.69 -4.87
N GLU A 79 10.82 -8.62 -4.68
CA GLU A 79 9.86 -9.03 -5.71
C GLU A 79 8.92 -7.87 -6.10
N PHE A 80 8.41 -7.11 -5.13
CA PHE A 80 7.63 -5.90 -5.41
C PHE A 80 8.40 -4.91 -6.30
N PHE A 81 9.63 -4.55 -5.92
CA PHE A 81 10.43 -3.57 -6.66
C PHE A 81 10.91 -4.06 -8.03
N LYS A 82 10.95 -5.38 -8.26
CA LYS A 82 11.24 -5.94 -9.58
C LYS A 82 10.22 -5.51 -10.64
N TRP A 83 8.95 -5.39 -10.23
CA TRP A 83 7.82 -5.14 -11.11
C TRP A 83 7.32 -3.68 -11.07
N GLU A 84 7.61 -2.94 -10.00
CA GLU A 84 7.26 -1.53 -9.83
C GLU A 84 8.03 -0.62 -10.82
N ARG A 85 7.30 0.17 -11.61
CA ARG A 85 7.87 1.18 -12.53
C ARG A 85 7.58 2.62 -12.12
N ASN A 86 6.91 2.83 -10.99
CA ASN A 86 6.57 4.15 -10.50
C ASN A 86 7.70 4.76 -9.65
N GLU A 87 8.68 5.35 -10.33
CA GLU A 87 9.83 6.03 -9.69
C GLU A 87 9.41 7.12 -8.69
N TYR A 88 8.26 7.77 -8.90
CA TYR A 88 7.75 8.80 -7.98
C TYR A 88 7.25 8.24 -6.64
N ARG A 89 6.88 6.96 -6.60
CA ARG A 89 6.39 6.28 -5.38
C ARG A 89 7.45 5.40 -4.73
N ASP A 90 8.52 5.08 -5.43
CA ASP A 90 9.63 4.27 -4.92
C ASP A 90 10.18 4.73 -3.54
N PRO A 91 10.44 6.04 -3.29
CA PRO A 91 10.90 6.48 -1.98
C PRO A 91 9.92 6.16 -0.83
N PHE A 92 8.62 6.21 -1.10
CA PHE A 92 7.60 5.87 -0.11
C PHE A 92 7.63 4.38 0.22
N PHE A 93 7.68 3.52 -0.79
CA PHE A 93 7.74 2.07 -0.56
C PHE A 93 9.06 1.63 0.08
N LYS A 94 10.18 2.28 -0.24
CA LYS A 94 11.46 2.07 0.46
C LYS A 94 11.38 2.44 1.94
N LEU A 95 10.70 3.54 2.26
CA LEU A 95 10.40 3.92 3.64
C LEU A 95 9.55 2.86 4.35
N VAL A 96 8.47 2.39 3.71
CA VAL A 96 7.61 1.33 4.26
C VAL A 96 8.42 0.06 4.51
N ARG A 97 9.21 -0.40 3.53
CA ARG A 97 10.13 -1.54 3.67
C ARG A 97 11.00 -1.40 4.90
N ARG A 98 11.68 -0.24 5.03
CA ARG A 98 12.59 0.00 6.15
C ARG A 98 11.90 -0.03 7.50
N ILE A 99 10.72 0.59 7.62
CA ILE A 99 9.97 0.57 8.88
C ILE A 99 9.56 -0.87 9.23
N VAL A 100 8.93 -1.58 8.29
CA VAL A 100 8.42 -2.94 8.56
C VAL A 100 9.55 -3.90 8.91
N VAL A 101 10.60 -3.95 8.07
CA VAL A 101 11.74 -4.85 8.29
C VAL A 101 12.52 -4.44 9.54
N GLY A 102 12.75 -3.14 9.74
CA GLY A 102 13.44 -2.63 10.93
C GLY A 102 12.69 -2.95 12.23
N THR A 103 11.36 -2.88 12.23
CA THR A 103 10.55 -3.27 13.40
C THR A 103 10.68 -4.77 13.70
N LEU A 104 10.70 -5.63 12.67
CA LEU A 104 10.90 -7.06 12.83
C LEU A 104 12.29 -7.41 13.39
N GLU A 105 13.33 -6.66 13.02
CA GLU A 105 14.70 -6.86 13.52
C GLU A 105 14.96 -6.31 14.93
N HIS A 106 14.33 -5.20 15.29
CA HIS A 106 14.74 -4.45 16.49
C HIS A 106 13.89 -4.73 17.73
N CYS A 107 12.62 -5.12 17.58
CA CYS A 107 11.67 -5.14 18.70
C CYS A 107 10.84 -6.42 18.73
N ASP A 108 11.13 -7.33 19.66
CA ASP A 108 10.35 -8.57 19.86
C ASP A 108 8.87 -8.33 20.13
N TYR A 109 8.55 -7.23 20.83
CA TYR A 109 7.17 -6.89 21.17
C TYR A 109 6.37 -6.47 19.94
N ASP A 110 6.93 -5.62 19.09
CA ASP A 110 6.24 -5.14 17.89
C ASP A 110 6.32 -6.17 16.76
N SER A 111 7.42 -6.94 16.67
CA SER A 111 7.59 -7.97 15.66
C SER A 111 6.51 -9.05 15.78
N GLN A 112 6.24 -9.54 17.00
CA GLN A 112 5.18 -10.52 17.24
C GLN A 112 3.79 -10.00 16.82
N ARG A 113 3.52 -8.70 17.00
CA ARG A 113 2.25 -8.08 16.58
C ARG A 113 2.13 -7.97 15.08
N ILE A 114 3.21 -7.57 14.42
CA ILE A 114 3.28 -7.50 12.96
C ILE A 114 3.11 -8.91 12.37
N SER A 115 3.86 -9.90 12.84
CA SER A 115 3.75 -11.28 12.37
C SER A 115 2.35 -11.85 12.63
N TRP A 116 1.74 -11.60 13.79
CA TRP A 116 0.35 -11.99 14.06
C TRP A 116 -0.64 -11.32 13.10
N PHE A 117 -0.49 -10.03 12.84
CA PHE A 117 -1.34 -9.28 11.92
C PHE A 117 -1.25 -9.84 10.50
N LEU A 118 -0.03 -10.08 10.00
CA LEU A 118 0.22 -10.66 8.69
C LEU A 118 -0.39 -12.07 8.58
N MET A 119 -0.20 -12.91 9.60
CA MET A 119 -0.83 -14.24 9.66
C MET A 119 -2.36 -14.15 9.57
N LYS A 120 -2.99 -13.21 10.29
CA LYS A 120 -4.45 -13.00 10.20
C LYS A 120 -4.90 -12.56 8.81
N LEU A 121 -4.09 -11.74 8.14
CA LEU A 121 -4.31 -11.33 6.75
C LEU A 121 -4.29 -12.52 5.80
N THR A 122 -3.24 -13.33 5.89
CA THR A 122 -3.05 -14.53 5.08
C THR A 122 -4.18 -15.53 5.30
N ASN A 123 -4.59 -15.74 6.55
CA ASN A 123 -5.73 -16.62 6.83
C ASN A 123 -7.03 -16.09 6.19
N ALA A 124 -7.28 -14.77 6.25
CA ALA A 124 -8.43 -14.18 5.59
C ALA A 124 -8.38 -14.36 4.05
N TYR A 125 -7.18 -14.31 3.46
CA TYR A 125 -6.98 -14.61 2.04
C TYR A 125 -7.28 -16.08 1.71
N MET A 126 -6.70 -17.01 2.47
CA MET A 126 -6.90 -18.45 2.29
C MET A 126 -8.37 -18.87 2.49
N GLU A 127 -9.08 -18.21 3.40
CA GLU A 127 -10.52 -18.40 3.63
C GLU A 127 -11.40 -17.72 2.57
N GLY A 128 -10.81 -17.00 1.60
CA GLY A 128 -11.53 -16.28 0.55
C GLY A 128 -12.27 -15.02 1.03
N ARG A 129 -12.07 -14.61 2.29
CA ARG A 129 -12.63 -13.37 2.86
C ARG A 129 -11.91 -12.13 2.34
N TRP A 130 -10.61 -12.27 2.02
CA TRP A 130 -9.84 -11.27 1.31
C TRP A 130 -9.53 -11.80 -0.09
N LYS A 131 -9.95 -11.08 -1.13
CA LYS A 131 -9.64 -11.43 -2.53
C LYS A 131 -8.59 -10.48 -3.11
N PRO A 132 -7.65 -10.98 -3.92
CA PRO A 132 -6.75 -10.09 -4.64
C PRO A 132 -7.59 -9.25 -5.60
N HIS A 133 -7.30 -7.94 -5.73
CA HIS A 133 -8.12 -7.08 -6.59
C HIS A 133 -7.66 -7.17 -8.06
N LEU A 134 -7.27 -8.36 -8.53
CA LEU A 134 -6.99 -8.58 -9.96
C LEU A 134 -8.28 -8.32 -10.76
N PRO A 135 -8.19 -7.68 -11.93
CA PRO A 135 -6.97 -7.25 -12.65
C PRO A 135 -6.36 -5.91 -12.17
N CYS A 136 -7.05 -5.20 -11.29
CA CYS A 136 -6.74 -3.83 -10.89
C CYS A 136 -5.56 -3.71 -9.91
N THR A 137 -4.83 -4.80 -9.60
CA THR A 137 -3.72 -4.77 -8.63
C THR A 137 -2.42 -5.33 -9.18
N PRO A 138 -1.32 -4.57 -9.05
CA PRO A 138 -1.32 -3.12 -8.78
C PRO A 138 -1.75 -2.30 -10.01
N PHE A 139 -2.14 -1.07 -9.72
CA PHE A 139 -2.61 -0.09 -10.70
C PHE A 139 -1.48 0.23 -11.71
N THR A 140 -1.79 0.94 -12.79
CA THR A 140 -0.85 1.37 -13.87
C THR A 140 0.63 1.47 -13.45
N ASN A 141 1.56 1.01 -14.31
CA ASN A 141 3.03 0.98 -14.08
C ASN A 141 3.54 -0.24 -13.30
N TRP A 142 2.95 -1.41 -13.55
CA TRP A 142 3.42 -2.68 -13.01
C TRP A 142 3.59 -3.71 -14.10
N ASP A 143 4.80 -4.29 -14.17
CA ASP A 143 5.23 -5.11 -15.29
C ASP A 143 5.17 -6.62 -15.02
N ASP A 144 4.48 -7.04 -13.97
CA ASP A 144 4.26 -8.46 -13.70
C ASP A 144 3.39 -9.09 -14.82
N PRO A 145 3.89 -10.12 -15.53
CA PRO A 145 3.15 -10.79 -16.59
C PRO A 145 1.78 -11.33 -16.17
N GLU A 146 1.63 -11.80 -14.93
CA GLU A 146 0.34 -12.32 -14.45
C GLU A 146 -0.69 -11.20 -14.31
N VAL A 147 -0.24 -10.04 -13.83
CA VAL A 147 -1.08 -8.84 -13.72
C VAL A 147 -1.45 -8.30 -15.09
N ILE A 148 -0.51 -8.28 -16.04
CA ILE A 148 -0.76 -7.85 -17.43
C ILE A 148 -1.80 -8.78 -18.06
N LYS A 149 -1.59 -10.10 -17.98
CA LYS A 149 -2.53 -11.09 -18.52
C LYS A 149 -3.93 -10.95 -17.92
N ALA A 150 -4.03 -10.81 -16.59
CA ALA A 150 -5.32 -10.62 -15.94
C ALA A 150 -6.03 -9.33 -16.42
N LYS A 151 -5.27 -8.25 -16.66
CA LYS A 151 -5.80 -6.99 -17.23
C LYS A 151 -6.32 -7.20 -18.64
N GLU A 152 -5.57 -7.88 -19.50
CA GLU A 152 -5.98 -8.19 -20.87
C GLU A 152 -7.27 -9.02 -20.89
N GLU A 153 -7.34 -10.11 -20.11
CA GLU A 153 -8.52 -10.97 -20.00
C GLU A 153 -9.76 -10.19 -19.54
N ALA A 154 -9.61 -9.30 -18.56
CA ALA A 154 -10.72 -8.48 -18.07
C ALA A 154 -11.20 -7.42 -19.09
N ILE A 155 -10.28 -6.87 -19.89
CA ILE A 155 -10.62 -5.98 -21.00
C ILE A 155 -11.39 -6.75 -22.07
N GLU A 156 -10.92 -7.94 -22.45
CA GLU A 156 -11.60 -8.81 -23.42
C GLU A 156 -13.02 -9.17 -22.97
N GLU A 157 -13.20 -9.58 -21.71
CA GLU A 157 -14.51 -9.90 -21.15
C GLU A 157 -15.45 -8.68 -21.22
N THR A 158 -14.95 -7.51 -20.85
CA THR A 158 -15.73 -6.26 -20.91
C THR A 158 -16.15 -5.90 -22.34
N VAL A 159 -15.22 -6.01 -23.31
CA VAL A 159 -15.52 -5.75 -24.73
C VAL A 159 -16.55 -6.74 -25.26
N MET A 160 -16.42 -8.02 -24.93
CA MET A 160 -17.36 -9.06 -25.35
C MET A 160 -18.75 -8.87 -24.74
N GLU A 161 -18.85 -8.40 -23.49
CA GLU A 161 -20.13 -8.05 -22.87
C GLU A 161 -20.79 -6.86 -23.58
N LEU A 162 -20.02 -5.84 -23.94
CA LEU A 162 -20.53 -4.67 -24.67
C LEU A 162 -21.03 -5.03 -26.08
N LEU A 163 -20.36 -5.95 -26.78
CA LEU A 163 -20.78 -6.42 -28.11
C LEU A 163 -22.05 -7.28 -28.09
N ARG A 164 -22.42 -7.87 -26.95
CA ARG A 164 -23.65 -8.66 -26.79
C ARG A 164 -24.90 -7.80 -26.50
N ARG A 165 -24.74 -6.51 -26.20
CA ARG A 165 -25.82 -5.58 -25.88
C ARG A 165 -26.22 -4.75 -27.10
#